data_AF-A0A1F2R3W8-F1
#
_entry.id   AF-A0A1F2R3W8-F1
#
_cell.length_a   1.000
_cell.length_b   1.000
_cell.length_c   1.000
_cell.angle_alpha   90.00
_cell.angle_beta   90.00
_cell.angle_gamma   90.00
#
_symmetry.space_group_name_H-M   'P 1'
#
loop_
_entity.id
_entity.type
_entity.pdbx_description
1 polymer ?
#
loop_
_entity_poly.entity_id
_entity_poly.type
_entity_poly.pdbx_seq_one_letter_code
_entity_poly.pdbx_strand_id
1 'polypeptide(L)'
;MDRTQLQQLAELRVEDAEVLLAASRWAAAYYLLGYSIECALKACVAKQFRFSPYEVPDKKVVNDFYTHDLGTLLNLSGLKSEKERRARTDSAFEINWNIVKDWNETYRYYLGGTETDARGMYEAVTNSTSGVLPWLKTQW
;
A
#
# COMPACT_ATOMS: atom_id res chain seq x y z
N MET A 1 7.34 -12.10 10.25
CA MET A 1 6.55 -10.86 10.23
C MET A 1 5.10 -11.26 10.37
N ASP A 2 4.42 -10.81 11.43
CA ASP A 2 3.00 -11.11 11.65
C ASP A 2 2.08 -10.01 11.08
N ARG A 3 0.78 -10.28 11.01
CA ARG A 3 -0.22 -9.35 10.46
C ARG A 3 -0.31 -8.05 11.26
N THR A 4 -0.20 -8.10 12.58
CA THR A 4 -0.31 -6.90 13.43
C THR A 4 0.89 -5.98 13.24
N GLN A 5 2.09 -6.55 13.12
CA GLN A 5 3.31 -5.80 12.78
C GLN A 5 3.18 -5.10 11.42
N LEU A 6 2.60 -5.78 10.41
CA LEU A 6 2.36 -5.19 9.09
C LEU A 6 1.38 -4.00 9.17
N GLN A 7 0.32 -4.13 9.96
CA GLN A 7 -0.65 -3.04 10.16
C GLN A 7 0.00 -1.82 10.83
N GLN A 8 0.78 -2.06 11.89
CA GLN A 8 1.53 -1.00 12.58
C GLN A 8 2.57 -0.35 11.67
N LEU A 9 3.31 -1.14 10.89
CA LEU A 9 4.28 -0.61 9.94
C LEU A 9 3.61 0.28 8.89
N ALA A 10 2.43 -0.09 8.38
CA ALA A 10 1.71 0.73 7.42
C ALA A 10 1.36 2.11 7.97
N GLU A 11 0.98 2.20 9.25
CA GLU A 11 0.69 3.47 9.93
C GLU A 11 1.96 4.27 10.20
N LEU A 12 2.99 3.64 10.78
CA LEU A 12 4.27 4.28 11.05
C LEU A 12 4.92 4.86 9.79
N ARG A 13 4.81 4.18 8.65
CA ARG A 13 5.33 4.70 7.38
C ARG A 13 4.64 5.99 6.92
N VAL A 14 3.35 6.16 7.23
CA VAL A 14 2.63 7.42 6.93
C VAL A 14 3.10 8.53 7.87
N GLU A 15 3.22 8.25 9.16
CA GLU A 15 3.74 9.20 10.16
C GLU A 15 5.16 9.65 9.80
N ASP A 16 6.04 8.71 9.44
CA ASP A 16 7.39 9.00 8.96
C ASP A 16 7.35 9.89 7.70
N ALA A 17 6.47 9.58 6.75
CA ALA A 17 6.33 10.36 5.52
C ALA A 17 5.82 11.78 5.78
N GLU A 18 4.91 11.96 6.74
CA GLU A 18 4.39 13.27 7.14
C GLU A 18 5.52 14.17 7.68
N VAL A 19 6.37 13.63 8.56
CA VAL A 19 7.55 14.34 9.07
C VAL A 19 8.52 14.70 7.93
N LEU A 20 8.75 13.77 7.00
CA LEU A 20 9.63 14.01 5.85
C LEU A 20 9.08 15.06 4.89
N LEU A 21 7.76 15.12 4.67
CA LEU A 21 7.11 16.18 3.90
C LEU A 21 7.30 17.55 4.57
N ALA A 22 7.12 17.64 5.89
CA ALA A 22 7.34 18.88 6.62
C ALA A 22 8.81 19.36 6.52
N ALA A 23 9.76 18.43 6.41
CA ALA A 23 11.18 18.69 6.25
C ALA A 23 11.65 18.82 4.78
N SER A 24 10.73 18.91 3.81
CA SER A 24 11.04 18.99 2.38
C SER A 24 11.85 17.82 1.81
N ARG A 25 11.73 16.63 2.41
CA ARG A 25 12.38 15.38 1.98
C ARG A 25 11.47 14.58 1.07
N TRP A 26 11.10 15.17 -0.07
CA TRP A 26 10.05 14.70 -0.98
C TRP A 26 10.23 13.25 -1.46
N ALA A 27 11.39 12.92 -2.02
CA ALA A 27 11.67 11.58 -2.52
C ALA A 27 11.58 10.52 -1.42
N ALA A 28 12.04 10.84 -0.21
CA ALA A 28 11.99 9.92 0.94
C ALA A 28 10.55 9.73 1.45
N ALA A 29 9.75 10.80 1.50
CA ALA A 29 8.34 10.72 1.87
C ALA A 29 7.56 9.85 0.86
N TYR A 30 7.72 10.12 -0.45
CA TYR A 30 7.12 9.33 -1.52
C TYR A 30 7.50 7.85 -1.41
N TYR A 31 8.78 7.58 -1.16
CA TYR A 31 9.30 6.23 -0.97
C TYR A 31 8.63 5.49 0.20
N LEU A 32 8.50 6.13 1.37
CA LEU A 32 7.88 5.50 2.55
C LEU A 32 6.36 5.31 2.39
N LEU A 33 5.68 6.22 1.70
CA LEU A 33 4.24 6.08 1.40
C LEU A 33 3.92 4.83 0.59
N GLY A 34 4.76 4.45 -0.36
CA GLY A 34 4.57 3.18 -1.07
C GLY A 34 4.72 1.95 -0.17
N TYR A 35 5.68 1.97 0.77
CA TYR A 35 5.80 0.90 1.76
C TYR A 35 4.61 0.84 2.72
N SER A 36 3.95 1.95 3.01
CA SER A 36 2.71 1.93 3.79
C SER A 36 1.66 1.03 3.12
N ILE A 37 1.45 1.23 1.81
CA ILE A 37 0.48 0.44 1.03
C ILE A 37 0.94 -1.01 0.84
N GLU A 38 2.24 -1.25 0.62
CA GLU A 38 2.79 -2.61 0.56
C GLU A 38 2.50 -3.37 1.86
N CYS A 39 2.81 -2.76 3.01
CA CYS A 39 2.55 -3.36 4.32
C CYS A 39 1.05 -3.65 4.51
N ALA A 40 0.19 -2.75 4.04
CA ALA A 40 -1.24 -2.93 4.13
C ALA A 40 -1.80 -4.06 3.27
N LEU A 41 -1.37 -4.16 2.02
CA LEU A 41 -1.74 -5.29 1.18
C LEU A 41 -1.22 -6.61 1.76
N LYS A 42 0.01 -6.63 2.28
CA LYS A 42 0.57 -7.82 2.95
C LYS A 42 -0.22 -8.20 4.20
N ALA A 43 -0.70 -7.25 4.99
CA ALA A 43 -1.60 -7.54 6.11
C ALA A 43 -2.94 -8.15 5.65
N CYS A 44 -3.52 -7.67 4.53
CA CYS A 44 -4.70 -8.27 3.92
C CYS A 44 -4.43 -9.71 3.44
N VAL A 45 -3.28 -9.98 2.80
CA VAL A 45 -2.88 -11.34 2.40
C VAL A 45 -2.70 -12.24 3.63
N ALA A 46 -2.01 -11.77 4.67
CA ALA A 46 -1.75 -12.54 5.88
C ALA A 46 -3.02 -12.97 6.61
N LYS A 47 -4.13 -12.20 6.48
CA LYS A 47 -5.45 -12.58 6.98
C LYS A 47 -5.92 -13.90 6.37
N GLN A 48 -5.64 -14.15 5.09
CA GLN A 48 -6.10 -15.35 4.39
C GLN A 48 -5.41 -16.62 4.89
N PHE A 49 -4.11 -16.55 5.21
CA PHE A 49 -3.35 -17.69 5.72
C PHE A 49 -3.89 -18.21 7.07
N ARG A 50 -4.60 -17.38 7.84
CA ARG A 50 -5.23 -17.82 9.09
C ARG A 50 -6.40 -18.77 8.87
N PHE A 51 -7.01 -18.80 7.69
CA PHE A 51 -8.16 -19.69 7.42
C PHE A 51 -7.75 -21.13 7.11
N SER A 52 -6.48 -21.37 6.77
CA SER A 52 -5.91 -22.72 6.52
C SER A 52 -4.69 -23.01 7.41
N PRO A 53 -4.82 -22.97 8.76
CA PRO A 53 -3.67 -23.06 9.68
C PRO A 53 -2.97 -24.43 9.68
N TYR A 54 -3.57 -25.45 9.04
CA TYR A 54 -3.03 -26.81 8.94
C TYR A 54 -2.66 -27.22 7.51
N GLU A 55 -2.76 -26.30 6.55
CA GLU A 55 -2.38 -26.54 5.16
C GLU A 55 -1.09 -25.77 4.85
N VAL A 56 -0.18 -26.41 4.13
CA VAL A 56 1.02 -25.74 3.62
C VAL A 56 0.58 -24.86 2.46
N PRO A 57 0.75 -23.53 2.52
CA PRO A 57 0.39 -22.66 1.41
C PRO A 57 1.21 -23.00 0.17
N ASP A 58 0.61 -22.79 -1.01
CA ASP A 58 1.31 -22.98 -2.29
C ASP A 58 2.62 -22.14 -2.32
N LYS A 59 3.71 -22.74 -2.80
CA LYS A 59 5.03 -22.09 -2.81
C LYS A 59 5.02 -20.77 -3.61
N LYS A 60 4.25 -20.70 -4.71
CA LYS A 60 4.08 -19.48 -5.48
C LYS A 60 3.38 -18.40 -4.67
N VAL A 61 2.34 -18.75 -3.93
CA VAL A 61 1.64 -17.82 -3.03
C VAL A 61 2.59 -17.24 -1.97
N VAL A 62 3.43 -18.08 -1.38
CA VAL A 62 4.45 -17.63 -0.41
C VAL A 62 5.47 -16.72 -1.07
N ASN A 63 5.97 -17.07 -2.27
CA ASN A 63 6.95 -16.25 -2.98
C ASN A 63 6.37 -14.90 -3.42
N ASP A 64 5.14 -14.90 -3.97
CA ASP A 64 4.45 -13.69 -4.41
C ASP A 64 4.17 -12.76 -3.24
N PHE A 65 3.95 -13.28 -2.03
CA PHE A 65 3.84 -12.45 -0.82
C PHE A 65 5.09 -11.61 -0.53
N TYR A 66 6.28 -12.09 -0.91
CA TYR A 66 7.54 -11.37 -0.69
C TYR A 66 7.89 -10.38 -1.81
N THR A 67 7.04 -10.24 -2.84
CA THR A 67 7.21 -9.19 -3.85
C THR A 67 7.00 -7.79 -3.27
N HIS A 68 7.45 -6.79 -4.02
CA HIS A 68 7.17 -5.37 -3.80
C HIS A 68 6.13 -4.82 -4.81
N ASP A 69 5.69 -5.65 -5.75
CA ASP A 69 4.67 -5.27 -6.74
C ASP A 69 3.26 -5.19 -6.12
N LEU A 70 2.75 -3.97 -6.01
CA LEU A 70 1.46 -3.70 -5.37
C LEU A 70 0.28 -4.35 -6.13
N GLY A 71 0.37 -4.49 -7.45
CA GLY A 71 -0.65 -5.16 -8.26
C GLY A 71 -0.76 -6.65 -7.95
N THR A 72 0.38 -7.33 -7.83
CA THR A 72 0.49 -8.73 -7.44
C THR A 72 -0.04 -8.92 -6.02
N LEU A 73 0.34 -8.06 -5.09
CA LEU A 73 -0.17 -8.10 -3.71
C LEU A 73 -1.68 -7.83 -3.64
N LEU A 74 -2.23 -6.93 -4.45
CA LEU A 74 -3.68 -6.72 -4.57
C LEU A 74 -4.39 -8.00 -5.05
N ASN A 75 -3.87 -8.64 -6.10
CA ASN A 75 -4.45 -9.87 -6.61
C ASN A 75 -4.39 -10.98 -5.56
N LEU A 76 -3.23 -11.14 -4.90
CA LEU A 76 -3.03 -12.12 -3.84
C LEU A 76 -3.94 -11.87 -2.64
N SER A 77 -4.25 -10.59 -2.34
CA SER A 77 -5.14 -10.21 -1.24
C SER A 77 -6.62 -10.53 -1.50
N GLY A 78 -6.98 -10.94 -2.72
CA GLY A 78 -8.37 -11.19 -3.11
C GLY A 78 -9.23 -9.92 -3.24
N LEU A 79 -8.63 -8.73 -3.10
CA LEU A 79 -9.35 -7.46 -3.07
C LEU A 79 -9.57 -6.82 -4.45
N LYS A 80 -9.10 -7.45 -5.54
CA LYS A 80 -9.19 -6.89 -6.90
C LYS A 80 -10.63 -6.51 -7.29
N SER A 81 -11.57 -7.43 -7.13
CA SER A 81 -12.97 -7.18 -7.50
C SER A 81 -13.62 -6.09 -6.65
N GLU A 82 -13.25 -6.02 -5.36
CA GLU A 82 -13.73 -4.98 -4.45
C GLU A 82 -13.14 -3.60 -4.80
N LYS A 83 -11.85 -3.54 -5.13
CA LYS A 83 -11.18 -2.34 -5.66
C LYS A 83 -11.88 -1.83 -6.92
N GLU A 84 -12.18 -2.73 -7.86
CA GLU A 84 -12.88 -2.40 -9.12
C GLU A 84 -14.31 -1.90 -8.86
N ARG A 85 -15.04 -2.56 -7.94
CA ARG A 85 -16.38 -2.13 -7.53
C ARG A 85 -16.36 -0.71 -6.96
N ARG A 86 -15.40 -0.44 -6.08
CA ARG A 86 -15.24 0.88 -5.48
C ARG A 86 -14.87 1.95 -6.50
N ALA A 87 -13.91 1.66 -7.39
CA ALA A 87 -13.48 2.58 -8.45
C ALA A 87 -14.64 3.01 -9.36
N ARG A 88 -15.61 2.12 -9.64
CA ARG A 88 -16.82 2.47 -10.41
C ARG A 88 -17.72 3.51 -9.75
N THR A 89 -17.66 3.66 -8.44
CA THR A 89 -18.51 4.58 -7.66
C THR A 89 -17.75 5.76 -7.06
N ASP A 90 -16.43 5.75 -7.11
CA ASP A 90 -15.53 6.71 -6.49
C ASP A 90 -14.33 6.95 -7.42
N SER A 91 -14.50 7.88 -8.36
CA SER A 91 -13.45 8.20 -9.35
C SER A 91 -12.20 8.79 -8.70
N ALA A 92 -12.34 9.48 -7.56
CA ALA A 92 -11.20 9.99 -6.80
C ALA A 92 -10.36 8.83 -6.25
N PHE A 93 -11.01 7.77 -5.74
CA PHE A 93 -10.30 6.56 -5.32
C PHE A 93 -9.62 5.85 -6.49
N GLU A 94 -10.22 5.84 -7.68
CA GLU A 94 -9.56 5.28 -8.86
C GLU A 94 -8.28 6.05 -9.22
N ILE A 95 -8.33 7.39 -9.21
CA ILE A 95 -7.17 8.25 -9.43
C ILE A 95 -6.11 7.98 -8.37
N ASN A 96 -6.50 7.96 -7.09
CA ASN A 96 -5.59 7.70 -5.98
C ASN A 96 -4.92 6.33 -6.09
N TRP A 97 -5.67 5.29 -6.47
CA TRP A 97 -5.10 3.97 -6.74
C TRP A 97 -4.11 4.02 -7.91
N ASN A 98 -4.40 4.77 -8.97
CA ASN A 98 -3.50 4.87 -10.12
C ASN A 98 -2.18 5.59 -9.77
N ILE A 99 -2.22 6.59 -8.88
CA ILE A 99 -1.02 7.24 -8.35
C ILE A 99 -0.19 6.24 -7.54
N VAL A 100 -0.85 5.53 -6.62
CA VAL A 100 -0.18 4.61 -5.69
C VAL A 100 0.42 3.40 -6.40
N LYS A 101 -0.30 2.79 -7.35
CA LYS A 101 0.12 1.53 -8.00
C LYS A 101 1.38 1.68 -8.86
N ASP A 102 1.71 2.89 -9.28
CA ASP A 102 2.88 3.17 -10.14
C ASP A 102 4.17 3.28 -9.31
N TRP A 103 4.06 3.28 -7.98
CA TRP A 103 5.18 3.14 -7.07
C TRP A 103 5.84 1.76 -7.19
N ASN A 104 7.16 1.72 -6.98
CA ASN A 104 7.93 0.50 -6.75
C ASN A 104 9.15 0.80 -5.87
N GLU A 105 9.84 -0.23 -5.39
CA GLU A 105 10.95 -0.11 -4.46
C GLU A 105 12.19 0.59 -5.04
N THR A 106 12.32 0.69 -6.37
CA THR A 106 13.48 1.35 -7.02
C THR A 106 13.49 2.86 -6.79
N TYR A 107 12.34 3.45 -6.44
CA TYR A 107 12.25 4.86 -6.02
C TYR A 107 13.14 5.19 -4.80
N ARG A 108 13.64 4.17 -4.07
CA ARG A 108 14.71 4.33 -3.07
C ARG A 108 15.92 5.08 -3.63
N TYR A 109 16.25 4.84 -4.90
CA TYR A 109 17.42 5.42 -5.58
C TYR A 109 17.08 6.64 -6.43
N TYR A 110 15.80 7.04 -6.45
CA TYR A 110 15.35 8.17 -7.26
C TYR A 110 15.64 9.49 -6.56
N LEU A 111 16.42 10.35 -7.22
CA LEU A 111 16.82 11.65 -6.70
C LEU A 111 15.89 12.80 -7.15
N GLY A 112 14.99 12.55 -8.10
CA GLY A 112 14.19 13.59 -8.78
C GLY A 112 12.82 13.88 -8.17
N GLY A 113 12.50 13.36 -6.98
CA GLY A 113 11.17 13.50 -6.38
C GLY A 113 10.81 14.96 -6.10
N THR A 114 9.70 15.44 -6.66
CA THR A 114 9.21 16.80 -6.45
C THR A 114 8.24 16.88 -5.26
N GLU A 115 8.03 18.09 -4.74
CA GLU A 115 7.00 18.31 -3.72
C GLU A 115 5.61 17.89 -4.22
N THR A 116 5.27 18.22 -5.47
CA THR A 116 3.99 17.87 -6.08
C THR A 116 3.77 16.36 -6.08
N ASP A 117 4.78 15.57 -6.45
CA ASP A 117 4.68 14.11 -6.46
C ASP A 117 4.48 13.55 -5.05
N ALA A 118 5.25 14.06 -4.08
CA ALA A 118 5.20 13.58 -2.71
C ALA A 118 3.86 13.94 -2.02
N ARG A 119 3.36 15.17 -2.24
CA ARG A 119 2.05 15.62 -1.74
C ARG A 119 0.91 14.87 -2.42
N GLY A 120 1.00 14.63 -3.73
CA GLY A 120 0.01 13.86 -4.48
C GLY A 120 -0.05 12.40 -4.01
N MET A 121 1.10 11.77 -3.80
CA MET A 121 1.18 10.42 -3.22
C MET A 121 0.63 10.39 -1.79
N TYR A 122 0.94 11.40 -0.97
CA TYR A 122 0.42 11.48 0.41
C TYR A 122 -1.10 11.53 0.41
N GLU A 123 -1.69 12.44 -0.38
CA GLU A 123 -3.14 12.56 -0.51
C GLU A 123 -3.77 11.27 -1.02
N ALA A 124 -3.17 10.63 -2.04
CA ALA A 124 -3.66 9.38 -2.58
C ALA A 124 -3.66 8.24 -1.54
N VAL A 125 -2.68 8.22 -0.65
CA VAL A 125 -2.58 7.25 0.45
C VAL A 125 -3.56 7.59 1.58
N THR A 126 -3.62 8.83 2.04
CA THR A 126 -4.21 9.20 3.34
C THR A 126 -5.58 9.84 3.27
N ASN A 127 -6.09 10.25 2.10
CA ASN A 127 -7.38 10.93 1.99
C ASN A 127 -8.49 10.16 2.76
N SER A 128 -9.21 10.85 3.64
CA SER A 128 -10.14 10.21 4.58
C SER A 128 -11.29 9.47 3.90
N THR A 129 -11.69 9.92 2.71
CA THR A 129 -12.83 9.37 1.96
C THR A 129 -12.34 8.39 0.91
N SER A 130 -11.47 8.85 0.02
CA SER A 130 -11.05 8.18 -1.22
C SER A 130 -9.58 7.70 -1.17
N GLY A 131 -8.93 7.74 -0.01
CA GLY A 131 -7.55 7.28 0.15
C GLY A 131 -7.42 5.76 0.12
N VAL A 132 -6.29 5.28 -0.41
CA VAL A 132 -6.03 3.84 -0.54
C VAL A 132 -5.80 3.17 0.82
N LEU A 133 -5.07 3.82 1.74
CA LEU A 133 -4.82 3.23 3.06
C LEU A 133 -6.10 3.14 3.91
N PRO A 134 -6.93 4.20 4.07
CA PRO A 134 -8.21 4.09 4.77
C PRO A 134 -9.11 2.98 4.22
N TRP A 135 -9.13 2.78 2.89
CA TRP A 135 -9.80 1.64 2.29
C TRP A 135 -9.22 0.30 2.75
N LEU A 136 -7.90 0.08 2.59
CA LEU A 136 -7.26 -1.17 3.00
C LEU A 136 -7.45 -1.44 4.50
N LYS A 137 -7.52 -0.39 5.32
CA LYS A 137 -7.81 -0.50 6.76
C LYS A 137 -9.15 -1.17 7.06
N THR A 138 -10.12 -1.06 6.16
CA THR A 138 -11.42 -1.75 6.27
C THR A 138 -11.39 -3.22 5.83
N GLN A 139 -10.33 -3.63 5.13
CA GLN A 139 -10.22 -4.95 4.51
C GLN A 139 -9.35 -5.91 5.33
N TRP A 140 -8.31 -5.39 6.00
CA TRP A 140 -7.38 -6.24 6.73
C TRP A 140 -7.98 -6.83 7.99
#